data_AF-A0A6A0AJM4-F1
#
_entry.id   AF-A0A6A0AJM4-F1
#
_cell.length_a   1.000
_cell.length_b   1.000
_cell.length_c   1.000
_cell.angle_alpha   90.00
_cell.angle_beta   90.00
_cell.angle_gamma   90.00
#
_symmetry.space_group_name_H-M   'P 1'
#
loop_
_entity.id
_entity.type
_entity.pdbx_description
1 polymer ?
#
loop_
_entity_poly.entity_id
_entity_poly.type
_entity_poly.pdbx_seq_one_letter_code
_entity_poly.pdbx_strand_id
1 'polypeptide(L)'
;MMAQRLVRPQATDGSEQLETGVLTLDQGRSLIPLAVHDPEVFSLPLVGVWVRGASCPDHPLVAAACLSFATSRALPDKAVQPDGSFLLLLFPP
;
A
#
# COMPACT_ATOMS: atom_id res chain seq x y z
N MET A 1 -10.29 -5.94 -8.47
CA MET A 1 -10.56 -7.13 -7.63
C MET A 1 -9.91 -7.03 -6.24
N MET A 2 -8.76 -6.35 -6.08
CA MET A 2 -8.03 -6.30 -4.81
C MET A 2 -8.58 -5.33 -3.75
N ALA A 3 -9.10 -4.16 -4.15
CA ALA A 3 -9.74 -3.22 -3.22
C ALA A 3 -10.89 -3.86 -2.41
N GLN A 4 -11.71 -4.70 -3.07
CA GLN A 4 -12.78 -5.43 -2.40
C GLN A 4 -12.27 -6.52 -1.44
N ARG A 5 -11.07 -7.06 -1.68
CA ARG A 5 -10.41 -7.99 -0.76
C ARG A 5 -9.94 -7.25 0.49
N LEU A 6 -9.39 -6.04 0.32
CA LEU A 6 -8.84 -5.21 1.40
C LEU A 6 -9.89 -4.59 2.32
N VAL A 7 -11.12 -4.42 1.84
CA VAL A 7 -12.23 -3.88 2.65
C VAL A 7 -12.99 -4.98 3.39
N ARG A 8 -12.94 -6.23 2.93
CA ARG A 8 -13.66 -7.33 3.58
C ARG A 8 -12.98 -7.70 4.91
N PRO A 9 -13.75 -7.78 6.02
CA PRO A 9 -13.27 -8.41 7.25
C PRO A 9 -12.89 -9.86 6.92
N GLN A 10 -11.70 -10.28 7.30
CA GLN A 10 -11.34 -11.70 7.24
C GLN A 10 -11.90 -12.38 8.50
N ALA A 11 -12.51 -13.55 8.32
CA ALA A 11 -12.74 -14.43 9.46
C ALA A 11 -11.36 -14.82 10.02
N THR A 12 -11.13 -14.54 11.30
CA THR A 12 -9.86 -14.76 11.99
C THR A 12 -9.60 -16.27 12.13
N ASP A 13 -9.07 -16.90 11.10
CA ASP A 13 -8.49 -18.23 11.19
C ASP A 13 -7.03 -18.09 11.66
N GLY A 14 -6.85 -17.67 12.92
CA GLY A 14 -5.61 -17.71 13.73
C GLY A 14 -4.30 -17.09 13.18
N SER A 15 -4.30 -16.62 11.95
CA SER A 15 -3.15 -16.07 11.24
C SER A 15 -3.50 -14.66 10.80
N GLU A 16 -3.02 -13.67 11.53
CA GLU A 16 -3.07 -12.28 11.11
C GLU A 16 -2.31 -12.18 9.78
N GLN A 17 -3.05 -12.16 8.66
CA GLN A 17 -2.46 -12.10 7.34
C GLN A 17 -1.95 -10.68 7.09
N LEU A 18 -0.72 -10.46 7.56
CA LEU A 18 0.06 -9.26 7.35
C LEU A 18 0.35 -9.14 5.84
N GLU A 19 -0.29 -8.16 5.21
CA GLU A 19 -0.14 -7.90 3.78
C GLU A 19 0.26 -6.44 3.55
N THR A 20 1.01 -6.19 2.48
CA THR A 20 1.41 -4.84 2.08
C THR A 20 1.42 -4.70 0.56
N GLY A 21 1.28 -3.48 0.07
CA GLY A 21 1.49 -3.16 -1.34
C GLY A 21 1.55 -1.66 -1.60
N VAL A 22 1.35 -1.26 -2.85
CA VAL A 22 1.45 0.14 -3.28
C VAL A 22 0.08 0.71 -3.62
N LEU A 23 -0.03 2.03 -3.56
CA LEU A 23 -1.24 2.78 -3.89
C LEU A 23 -1.02 3.56 -5.19
N THR A 24 -2.01 3.52 -6.07
CA THR A 24 -2.16 4.49 -7.15
C THR A 24 -3.45 5.29 -6.96
N LEU A 25 -3.63 6.32 -7.77
CA LEU A 25 -4.82 7.15 -7.82
C LEU A 25 -5.42 7.07 -9.22
N ASP A 26 -6.71 6.76 -9.32
CA ASP A 26 -7.40 6.76 -10.61
C ASP A 26 -7.77 8.19 -11.07
N GLN A 27 -8.31 8.30 -12.28
CA GLN A 27 -8.75 9.59 -12.85
C GLN A 27 -9.90 10.24 -12.03
N GLY A 28 -10.65 9.44 -11.28
CA GLY A 28 -11.71 9.89 -10.37
C GLY A 28 -11.20 10.38 -9.02
N ARG A 29 -9.88 10.36 -8.78
CA ARG A 29 -9.24 10.65 -7.50
C ARG A 29 -9.59 9.63 -6.40
N SER A 30 -9.86 8.39 -6.79
CA SER A 30 -10.03 7.26 -5.87
C SER A 30 -8.70 6.53 -5.69
N LEU A 31 -8.39 6.16 -4.45
CA LEU A 31 -7.20 5.36 -4.14
C LEU A 31 -7.44 3.91 -4.56
N ILE A 32 -6.50 3.36 -5.33
CA ILE A 32 -6.54 1.99 -5.81
C ILE A 32 -5.35 1.22 -5.23
N PRO A 33 -5.60 0.22 -4.37
CA PRO A 33 -4.55 -0.68 -3.88
C PRO A 33 -4.10 -1.66 -4.95
N LEU A 34 -2.79 -1.79 -5.13
CA LEU A 34 -2.12 -2.72 -6.03
C LEU A 34 -1.17 -3.64 -5.25
N ALA A 35 -1.03 -4.88 -5.71
CA ALA A 35 -0.02 -5.78 -5.21
C ALA A 35 1.32 -5.43 -5.86
N VAL A 36 2.43 -5.69 -5.18
CA VAL A 36 3.76 -5.39 -5.72
C VAL A 36 4.05 -6.14 -7.03
N HIS A 37 3.39 -7.27 -7.26
CA HIS A 37 3.52 -8.08 -8.47
C HIS A 37 2.52 -7.71 -9.58
N ASP A 38 1.61 -6.75 -9.34
CA ASP A 38 0.69 -6.32 -10.37
C ASP A 38 1.45 -5.57 -11.47
N PRO A 39 1.22 -5.88 -12.76
CA PRO A 39 1.92 -5.21 -13.85
C PRO A 39 1.64 -3.71 -13.90
N GLU A 40 0.49 -3.26 -13.40
CA GLU A 40 0.12 -1.84 -13.34
C GLU A 40 1.07 -0.99 -12.47
N VAL A 41 1.83 -1.61 -11.55
CA VAL A 41 2.79 -0.91 -10.69
C VAL A 41 3.86 -0.15 -11.50
N PHE A 42 4.16 -0.61 -12.72
CA PHE A 42 5.20 -0.03 -13.57
C PHE A 42 4.67 1.00 -14.57
N SER A 43 3.35 1.18 -14.66
CA SER A 43 2.71 2.05 -15.67
C SER A 43 1.84 3.15 -15.07
N LEU A 44 1.51 3.07 -13.77
CA LEU A 44 0.67 4.04 -13.08
C LEU A 44 1.49 4.88 -12.08
N PRO A 45 1.12 6.16 -11.88
CA PRO A 45 1.73 6.97 -10.83
C PRO A 45 1.37 6.41 -9.46
N LEU A 46 2.38 6.16 -8.65
CA LEU A 46 2.23 5.62 -7.31
C LEU A 46 2.27 6.74 -6.27
N VAL A 47 1.30 6.74 -5.36
CA VAL A 47 1.10 7.82 -4.37
C VAL A 47 1.40 7.38 -2.94
N GLY A 48 1.77 6.12 -2.72
CA GLY A 48 2.10 5.61 -1.40
C GLY A 48 1.97 4.10 -1.24
N VAL A 49 1.68 3.66 -0.02
CA VAL A 49 1.60 2.24 0.37
C VAL A 49 0.31 1.92 1.12
N TRP A 50 -0.10 0.67 1.07
CA TRP A 50 -1.12 0.13 1.96
C TRP A 50 -0.58 -1.03 2.78
N VAL A 51 -1.10 -1.18 3.99
CA VAL A 51 -0.73 -2.23 4.95
C VAL A 51 -1.99 -2.78 5.59
N ARG A 52 -2.08 -4.10 5.71
CA ARG A 52 -3.19 -4.82 6.35
C ARG A 52 -2.71 -5.67 7.51
N GLY A 53 -3.50 -5.72 8.58
CA GLY A 53 -3.26 -6.54 9.77
C GLY A 53 -2.33 -5.88 10.80
N ALA A 54 -1.75 -4.72 10.49
CA ALA A 54 -0.98 -3.95 11.47
C ALA A 54 -1.92 -3.10 12.34
N SER A 55 -1.78 -3.22 13.66
CA SER A 55 -2.63 -2.54 14.64
C SER A 55 -2.39 -1.02 14.75
N CYS A 56 -1.19 -0.55 14.41
CA CYS A 56 -0.84 0.87 14.46
C CYS A 56 0.20 1.26 13.38
N PRO A 57 0.34 2.57 13.09
CA PRO A 57 1.37 3.06 12.18
C PRO A 57 2.81 2.78 12.62
N ASP A 58 3.05 2.61 13.93
CA ASP A 58 4.37 2.32 14.49
C ASP A 58 4.80 0.86 14.31
N HIS A 59 3.92 0.02 13.77
CA HIS A 59 4.20 -1.40 13.55
C HIS A 59 5.40 -1.57 12.58
N PRO A 60 6.37 -2.46 12.84
CA PRO A 60 7.59 -2.58 12.05
C PRO A 60 7.33 -2.91 10.57
N LEU A 61 6.25 -3.64 10.26
CA LEU A 61 5.81 -3.88 8.89
C LEU A 61 5.45 -2.59 8.15
N VAL A 62 4.80 -1.64 8.83
CA VAL A 62 4.45 -0.34 8.26
C VAL A 62 5.72 0.43 7.93
N ALA A 63 6.67 0.50 8.87
CA ALA A 63 7.97 1.13 8.64
C ALA A 63 8.73 0.47 7.47
N ALA A 64 8.76 -0.86 7.40
CA ALA A 64 9.41 -1.61 6.32
C ALA A 64 8.76 -1.34 4.95
N ALA A 65 7.42 -1.30 4.88
CA ALA A 65 6.68 -0.98 3.65
C ALA A 65 6.98 0.46 3.19
N CYS A 66 6.94 1.43 4.12
CA CYS A 66 7.27 2.82 3.86
C CYS A 66 8.71 3.00 3.35
N LEU A 67 9.70 2.36 4.00
CA LEU A 67 11.10 2.41 3.58
C LEU A 67 11.31 1.77 2.21
N SER A 68 10.66 0.62 1.96
CA SER A 68 10.74 -0.07 0.66
C SER A 68 10.18 0.81 -0.45
N PHE A 69 9.01 1.43 -0.24
CA PHE A 69 8.44 2.36 -1.20
C PHE A 69 9.32 3.60 -1.39
N ALA A 70 9.79 4.24 -0.32
CA ALA A 70 10.61 5.44 -0.42
C ALA A 70 11.92 5.20 -1.19
N THR A 71 12.62 4.10 -0.88
CA THR A 71 13.99 3.85 -1.38
C THR A 71 14.06 3.03 -2.66
N SER A 72 13.00 2.29 -3.03
CA SER A 72 13.03 1.42 -4.21
C SER A 72 13.19 2.21 -5.50
N ARG A 73 14.23 1.90 -6.28
CA ARG A 73 14.42 2.45 -7.63
C ARG A 73 13.68 1.68 -8.72
N ALA A 74 13.11 0.52 -8.37
CA ALA A 74 12.38 -0.32 -9.31
C ALA A 74 10.96 0.22 -9.60
N LEU A 75 10.46 1.14 -8.76
CA LEU A 75 9.18 1.81 -8.94
C LEU A 75 9.42 3.12 -9.73
N PRO A 76 9.03 3.16 -11.02
CA PRO A 76 9.50 4.21 -11.93
C PRO A 76 8.80 5.55 -11.72
N ASP A 77 7.54 5.55 -11.27
CA ASP A 77 6.72 6.75 -11.17
C ASP A 77 6.11 6.89 -9.77
N LYS A 78 6.78 7.65 -8.90
CA LYS A 78 6.29 7.97 -7.55
C LYS A 78 5.88 9.43 -7.49
N ALA A 79 4.58 9.68 -7.41
CA ALA A 79 3.98 10.99 -7.22
C ALA A 79 3.98 11.36 -5.73
N VAL A 80 5.16 11.63 -5.18
CA VAL A 80 5.36 12.07 -3.78
C VAL A 80 5.46 13.59 -3.67
N GLN A 81 5.25 14.12 -2.47
CA GLN A 81 5.47 15.54 -2.18
C GLN A 81 6.97 15.90 -2.25
N PRO A 82 7.33 17.19 -2.42
CA PRO A 82 8.74 17.61 -2.51
C PRO A 82 9.60 17.27 -1.29
N ASP A 83 9.00 17.15 -0.11
CA ASP A 83 9.64 16.73 1.14
C ASP A 83 9.77 15.20 1.26
N GLY A 84 9.29 14.46 0.26
CA GLY A 84 9.26 13.00 0.24
C GLY A 84 8.04 12.40 0.91
N SER A 85 7.07 13.20 1.37
CA SER A 85 5.84 12.70 1.98
C SER A 85 4.94 11.96 0.97
N PHE A 86 4.32 10.87 1.42
CA PHE A 86 3.41 10.03 0.62
C PHE A 86 2.29 9.44 1.49
N LEU A 87 1.30 8.80 0.87
CA LEU A 87 0.14 8.25 1.57
C LEU A 87 0.42 6.88 2.19
N LEU A 88 -0.08 6.67 3.40
CA LEU A 88 -0.18 5.36 4.05
C LEU A 88 -1.66 5.02 4.26
N LEU A 89 -2.12 3.90 3.72
CA LEU A 89 -3.45 3.36 3.98
C LEU A 89 -3.34 2.12 4.88
N LEU A 90 -3.82 2.23 6.12
CA LEU A 90 -3.78 1.16 7.10
C LEU A 90 -5.15 0.47 7.21
N PHE A 91 -5.15 -0.85 7.06
CA PHE A 91 -6.28 -1.72 7.35
C PHE A 91 -5.97 -2.50 8.64
N PRO A 92 -6.34 -1.96 9.82
CA PRO A 92 -6.14 -2.68 11.08
C PRO A 92 -6.90 -4.02 11.09
N PRO A 93 -6.53 -4.96 11.98
CA PRO A 93 -7.19 -6.26 12.11
C PRO A 93 -8.69 -6.16 12.40
#